data_AF-A0A143QN56-F1
#
_entry.id   AF-A0A143QN56-F1
#
_cell.length_a   1.000
_cell.length_b   1.000
_cell.length_c   1.000
_cell.angle_alpha   90.00
_cell.angle_beta   90.00
_cell.angle_gamma   90.00
#
_symmetry.space_group_name_H-M   'P 1'
#
loop_
_entity.id
_entity.type
_entity.pdbx_description
1 polymer ?
#
loop_
_entity_poly.entity_id
_entity_poly.type
_entity_poly.pdbx_seq_one_letter_code
_entity_poly.pdbx_strand_id
1 'polypeptide(L)'
;MSDETLFEALRREPDAEAPNLHAVDAADRLLLDTVDELGVDRTAPIAVIGDRYGALTLGAAALGFTDVRVHQDAVTGVRALELNAARVSMVGTYTHHGLGAELLDGVGTVLMQLPRGLAELTEIAEHIAAHALRNVVVLAGGRDKHMTPAMNDILGRSFETVTAGRGRQKARVLTATGAVASEMTYPVDKRIDDLGLTVVAHGAVFAGAGLDIGTRFLLGFVPKMAPRATNAVDLGCGSGILATELARTRPGLQVIATDRSAAAIASAAATAEANGTTISVVADDAMSTFESRSVDLIVCNPPFHEGAAVHTGGAGKLFEAAGRVLRPGGQLWTVFNTHLNYRRALADAVGPTDPMGRNTKFTVTRSVRPSE
;
A
#
# COMPACT_ATOMS: atom_id res chain seq x y z
N MET A 1 2.09 14.40 -28.08
CA MET A 1 0.78 14.47 -27.38
C MET A 1 0.86 15.68 -26.47
N SER A 2 -0.15 16.55 -26.40
CA SER A 2 -0.12 17.62 -25.38
C SER A 2 -0.42 17.02 -24.00
N ASP A 3 0.09 17.62 -22.93
CA ASP A 3 -0.12 17.12 -21.56
C ASP A 3 -1.61 16.96 -21.21
N GLU A 4 -2.45 17.85 -21.74
CA GLU A 4 -3.90 17.78 -21.53
C GLU A 4 -4.52 16.54 -22.20
N THR A 5 -4.10 16.22 -23.43
CA THR A 5 -4.54 14.99 -24.11
C THR A 5 -4.03 13.71 -23.46
N LEU A 6 -2.83 13.75 -22.83
CA LEU A 6 -2.31 12.65 -22.04
C LEU A 6 -3.20 12.41 -20.82
N PHE A 7 -3.44 13.45 -20.02
CA PHE A 7 -4.18 13.31 -18.76
C PHE A 7 -5.64 12.94 -18.92
N GLU A 8 -6.30 13.39 -20.00
CA GLU A 8 -7.68 12.99 -20.31
C GLU A 8 -7.81 11.49 -20.61
N ALA A 9 -6.75 10.85 -21.11
CA ALA A 9 -6.74 9.43 -21.41
C ALA A 9 -6.49 8.55 -20.18
N LEU A 10 -5.94 9.09 -19.09
CA LEU A 10 -5.57 8.30 -17.91
C LEU A 10 -6.80 7.85 -17.12
N ARG A 11 -6.78 6.57 -16.72
CA ARG A 11 -7.87 5.89 -16.00
C ARG A 11 -7.39 5.38 -14.65
N ARG A 12 -8.33 5.11 -13.74
CA ARG A 12 -8.03 4.61 -12.39
C ARG A 12 -7.93 3.09 -12.30
N GLU A 13 -8.37 2.39 -13.35
CA GLU A 13 -8.28 0.95 -13.47
C GLU A 13 -6.90 0.44 -13.00
N PRO A 14 -6.81 -0.58 -12.11
CA PRO A 14 -7.88 -1.49 -11.69
C PRO A 14 -8.73 -1.00 -10.50
N ASP A 15 -8.49 0.21 -9.98
CA ASP A 15 -9.32 0.77 -8.92
C ASP A 15 -10.69 1.21 -9.45
N ALA A 16 -11.64 1.41 -8.53
CA ALA A 16 -12.97 1.89 -8.86
C ALA A 16 -12.95 3.25 -9.56
N GLU A 17 -13.80 3.38 -10.59
CA GLU A 17 -14.05 4.61 -11.31
C GLU A 17 -15.40 5.20 -10.90
N ALA A 18 -15.44 6.51 -10.69
CA ALA A 18 -16.65 7.27 -10.42
C ALA A 18 -16.45 8.72 -10.88
N PRO A 19 -17.53 9.49 -11.15
CA PRO A 19 -17.41 10.86 -11.67
C PRO A 19 -16.56 11.82 -10.84
N ASN A 20 -16.43 11.55 -9.53
CA ASN A 20 -15.67 12.34 -8.56
C ASN A 20 -14.30 11.74 -8.21
N LEU A 21 -13.91 10.65 -8.87
CA LEU A 21 -12.62 9.99 -8.68
C LEU A 21 -11.80 10.14 -9.97
N HIS A 22 -10.62 10.73 -9.85
CA HIS A 22 -9.77 11.05 -11.00
C HIS A 22 -8.46 10.25 -10.94
N ALA A 23 -7.89 9.95 -12.11
CA ALA A 23 -6.56 9.35 -12.25
C ALA A 23 -5.44 10.40 -12.11
N VAL A 24 -5.77 11.66 -12.41
CA VAL A 24 -4.85 12.80 -12.35
C VAL A 24 -5.48 13.90 -11.52
N ASP A 25 -4.75 14.45 -10.56
CA ASP A 25 -5.19 15.62 -9.79
C ASP A 25 -4.32 16.87 -10.07
N ALA A 26 -4.58 17.97 -9.35
CA ALA A 26 -3.86 19.23 -9.60
C ALA A 26 -2.44 19.24 -9.02
N ALA A 27 -2.12 18.35 -8.07
CA ALA A 27 -0.76 18.18 -7.57
C ALA A 27 0.13 17.54 -8.62
N ASP A 28 -0.39 16.55 -9.36
CA ASP A 28 0.35 15.90 -10.46
C ASP A 28 0.76 16.91 -11.52
N ARG A 29 -0.20 17.72 -11.98
CA ARG A 29 0.03 18.81 -12.94
C ARG A 29 1.02 19.84 -12.41
N LEU A 30 0.90 20.22 -11.14
CA LEU A 30 1.81 21.18 -10.52
C LEU A 30 3.23 20.66 -10.40
N LEU A 31 3.42 19.37 -10.10
CA LEU A 31 4.74 18.75 -10.10
C LEU A 31 5.40 18.77 -11.47
N LEU A 32 4.65 18.42 -12.52
CA LEU A 32 5.16 18.38 -13.89
C LEU A 32 5.52 19.78 -14.41
N ASP A 33 4.67 20.78 -14.18
CA ASP A 33 5.02 22.17 -14.50
C ASP A 33 6.25 22.63 -13.72
N THR A 34 6.36 22.28 -12.44
CA THR A 34 7.49 22.70 -11.60
C THR A 34 8.80 22.09 -12.09
N VAL A 35 8.82 20.80 -12.45
CA VAL A 35 10.05 20.17 -12.97
C VAL A 35 10.40 20.67 -14.36
N ASP A 36 9.41 21.02 -15.17
CA ASP A 36 9.63 21.63 -16.49
C ASP A 36 10.31 23.00 -16.37
N GLU A 37 9.80 23.85 -15.47
CA GLU A 37 10.35 25.17 -15.16
C GLU A 37 11.77 25.11 -14.57
N LEU A 38 12.13 24.04 -13.84
CA LEU A 38 13.48 23.86 -13.30
C LEU A 38 14.54 23.60 -14.39
N GLY A 39 14.14 23.20 -15.60
CA GLY A 39 15.08 22.98 -16.71
C GLY A 39 16.05 21.82 -16.45
N VAL A 40 15.60 20.76 -15.77
CA VAL A 40 16.40 19.55 -15.50
C VAL A 40 16.84 18.90 -16.83
N ASP A 41 18.09 18.42 -16.87
CA ASP A 41 18.61 17.65 -18.00
C ASP A 41 17.75 16.40 -18.23
N ARG A 42 17.11 16.31 -19.39
CA ARG A 42 16.18 15.24 -19.74
C ARG A 42 16.87 13.89 -20.00
N THR A 43 18.19 13.91 -20.17
CA THR A 43 19.00 12.69 -20.31
C THR A 43 19.45 12.13 -18.95
N ALA A 44 19.37 12.92 -17.89
CA ALA A 44 19.66 12.46 -16.54
C ALA A 44 18.52 11.59 -15.99
N PRO A 45 18.84 10.61 -15.10
CA PRO A 45 17.82 9.79 -14.48
C PRO A 45 16.93 10.61 -13.54
N ILE A 46 15.63 10.37 -13.62
CA ILE A 46 14.61 10.95 -12.73
C ILE A 46 13.85 9.83 -12.02
N ALA A 47 13.67 9.96 -10.70
CA ALA A 47 12.85 9.04 -9.93
C ALA A 47 11.44 9.59 -9.72
N VAL A 48 10.44 8.72 -9.81
CA VAL A 48 9.04 9.01 -9.53
C VAL A 48 8.56 8.09 -8.41
N ILE A 49 8.07 8.65 -7.32
CA ILE A 49 7.66 7.89 -6.13
C ILE A 49 6.17 8.12 -5.84
N GLY A 50 5.44 7.02 -5.66
CA GLY A 50 4.05 7.03 -5.22
C GLY A 50 3.03 7.43 -6.29
N ASP A 51 3.42 7.48 -7.57
CA ASP A 51 2.51 7.81 -8.67
C ASP A 51 1.41 6.75 -8.81
N ARG A 52 0.20 7.03 -8.31
CA ARG A 52 -0.85 6.02 -8.22
C ARG A 52 -1.36 5.49 -9.56
N TYR A 53 -1.34 6.29 -10.62
CA TYR A 53 -1.98 5.95 -11.89
C TYR A 53 -1.11 6.25 -13.11
N GLY A 54 0.14 6.66 -12.92
CA GLY A 54 1.09 6.93 -14.00
C GLY A 54 1.08 8.37 -14.52
N ALA A 55 0.42 9.30 -13.82
CA ALA A 55 0.33 10.68 -14.26
C ALA A 55 1.70 11.37 -14.28
N LEU A 56 2.50 11.17 -13.23
CA LEU A 56 3.84 11.74 -13.11
C LEU A 56 4.85 10.99 -13.97
N THR A 57 4.80 9.66 -13.98
CA THR A 57 5.72 8.82 -14.74
C THR A 57 5.57 9.04 -16.24
N LEU A 58 4.32 8.96 -16.75
CA LEU A 58 4.05 9.18 -18.17
C LEU A 58 4.19 10.66 -18.54
N GLY A 59 3.82 11.57 -17.63
CA GLY A 59 4.04 13.01 -17.81
C GLY A 59 5.53 13.36 -17.94
N ALA A 60 6.39 12.82 -17.07
CA ALA A 60 7.84 13.03 -17.15
C ALA A 60 8.40 12.50 -18.48
N ALA A 61 8.00 11.30 -18.90
CA ALA A 61 8.39 10.78 -20.21
C ALA A 61 7.88 11.67 -21.37
N ALA A 62 6.67 12.24 -21.28
CA ALA A 62 6.13 13.16 -22.27
C ALA A 62 6.89 14.50 -22.33
N LEU A 63 7.43 14.97 -21.19
CA LEU A 63 8.36 16.10 -21.12
C LEU A 63 9.76 15.78 -21.69
N GLY A 64 10.01 14.54 -22.11
CA GLY A 64 11.23 14.11 -22.79
C GLY A 64 12.28 13.45 -21.91
N PHE A 65 11.98 13.15 -20.63
CA PHE A 65 12.90 12.38 -19.80
C PHE A 65 13.09 10.96 -20.36
N THR A 66 14.34 10.54 -20.53
CA THR A 66 14.66 9.25 -21.18
C THR A 66 14.96 8.10 -20.21
N ASP A 67 15.28 8.39 -18.95
CA ASP A 67 15.47 7.40 -17.87
C ASP A 67 14.54 7.74 -16.70
N VAL A 68 13.29 7.28 -16.80
CA VAL A 68 12.27 7.45 -15.75
C VAL A 68 12.18 6.18 -14.92
N ARG A 69 12.54 6.27 -13.65
CA ARG A 69 12.50 5.15 -12.68
C ARG A 69 11.34 5.36 -11.74
N VAL A 70 10.48 4.36 -11.58
CA VAL A 70 9.26 4.49 -10.78
C VAL A 70 9.21 3.49 -9.63
N HIS A 71 8.85 3.99 -8.45
CA HIS A 71 8.49 3.17 -7.31
C HIS A 71 7.03 3.41 -6.92
N GLN A 72 6.28 2.32 -6.82
CA GLN A 72 4.89 2.29 -6.37
C GLN A 72 4.77 1.15 -5.36
N ASP A 73 4.34 1.47 -4.13
CA ASP A 73 4.17 0.47 -3.08
C ASP A 73 3.04 -0.52 -3.39
N ALA A 74 1.92 -0.03 -3.94
CA ALA A 74 0.76 -0.85 -4.25
C ALA A 74 0.87 -1.53 -5.63
N VAL A 75 0.65 -2.85 -5.69
CA VAL A 75 0.57 -3.62 -6.96
C VAL A 75 -0.53 -3.10 -7.89
N THR A 76 -1.61 -2.54 -7.35
CA THR A 76 -2.66 -1.89 -8.15
C THR A 76 -2.17 -0.63 -8.84
N GLY A 77 -1.25 0.11 -8.21
CA GLY A 77 -0.59 1.27 -8.83
C GLY A 77 0.29 0.84 -10.00
N VAL A 78 1.13 -0.17 -9.79
CA VAL A 78 1.98 -0.77 -10.85
C VAL A 78 1.13 -1.13 -12.07
N ARG A 79 0.07 -1.90 -11.85
CA ARG A 79 -0.87 -2.31 -12.90
C ARG A 79 -1.57 -1.12 -13.56
N ALA A 80 -1.96 -0.10 -12.78
CA ALA A 80 -2.61 1.08 -13.34
C ALA A 80 -1.68 1.87 -14.27
N LEU A 81 -0.41 2.02 -13.89
CA LEU A 81 0.60 2.65 -14.74
C LEU A 81 0.81 1.84 -16.03
N GLU A 82 0.94 0.51 -15.96
CA GLU A 82 1.08 -0.34 -17.15
C GLU A 82 -0.12 -0.22 -18.10
N LEU A 83 -1.34 -0.28 -17.57
CA LEU A 83 -2.57 -0.14 -18.36
C LEU A 83 -2.67 1.25 -19.02
N ASN A 84 -2.32 2.29 -18.28
CA ASN A 84 -2.30 3.65 -18.81
C ASN A 84 -1.20 3.84 -19.86
N ALA A 85 0.01 3.32 -19.61
CA ALA A 85 1.11 3.35 -20.58
C ALA A 85 0.71 2.68 -21.89
N ALA A 86 0.05 1.52 -21.83
CA ALA A 86 -0.52 0.86 -23.02
C ALA A 86 -1.56 1.74 -23.73
N ARG A 87 -2.48 2.34 -22.96
CA ARG A 87 -3.56 3.19 -23.48
C ARG A 87 -3.04 4.41 -24.23
N VAL A 88 -1.92 4.99 -23.80
CA VAL A 88 -1.31 6.17 -24.42
C VAL A 88 -0.08 5.86 -25.28
N SER A 89 0.19 4.57 -25.54
CA SER A 89 1.31 4.10 -26.36
C SER A 89 2.70 4.52 -25.85
N MET A 90 2.89 4.47 -24.53
CA MET A 90 4.12 4.82 -23.82
C MET A 90 4.71 3.63 -23.04
N VAL A 91 4.42 2.40 -23.46
CA VAL A 91 5.03 1.20 -22.88
C VAL A 91 6.54 1.24 -23.13
N GLY A 92 7.33 0.96 -22.09
CA GLY A 92 8.79 0.92 -22.17
C GLY A 92 9.50 2.28 -22.02
N THR A 93 8.77 3.35 -21.71
CA THR A 93 9.37 4.68 -21.44
C THR A 93 9.81 4.86 -19.98
N TYR A 94 9.69 3.82 -19.14
CA TYR A 94 10.01 3.84 -17.73
C TYR A 94 10.39 2.44 -17.23
N THR A 95 10.96 2.35 -16.04
CA THR A 95 11.32 1.08 -15.37
C THR A 95 10.80 1.04 -13.93
N HIS A 96 10.28 -0.11 -13.48
CA HIS A 96 9.81 -0.31 -12.11
C HIS A 96 10.96 -0.72 -11.17
N HIS A 97 10.99 -0.15 -9.97
CA HIS A 97 12.00 -0.43 -8.95
C HIS A 97 11.40 -0.53 -7.54
N GLY A 98 12.11 -1.24 -6.66
CA GLY A 98 11.89 -1.15 -5.22
C GLY A 98 12.35 0.21 -4.67
N LEU A 99 11.93 0.54 -3.45
CA LEU A 99 12.43 1.73 -2.76
C LEU A 99 13.85 1.44 -2.26
N GLY A 100 14.87 1.97 -2.94
CA GLY A 100 16.26 1.71 -2.62
C GLY A 100 17.25 2.21 -3.67
N ALA A 101 18.46 1.67 -3.65
CA ALA A 101 19.57 2.11 -4.51
C ALA A 101 19.26 2.03 -6.01
N GLU A 102 18.64 0.95 -6.50
CA GLU A 102 18.33 0.80 -7.94
C GLU A 102 17.43 1.92 -8.48
N LEU A 103 16.51 2.42 -7.65
CA LEU A 103 15.64 3.55 -7.97
C LEU A 103 16.42 4.89 -8.00
N LEU A 104 17.40 5.07 -7.11
CA LEU A 104 17.90 6.39 -6.70
C LEU A 104 19.36 6.66 -7.08
N ASP A 105 20.16 5.64 -7.37
CA ASP A 105 21.57 5.79 -7.71
C ASP A 105 21.74 6.69 -8.94
N GLY A 106 22.50 7.78 -8.76
CA GLY A 106 22.73 8.79 -9.80
C GLY A 106 21.57 9.74 -10.05
N VAL A 107 20.46 9.63 -9.31
CA VAL A 107 19.28 10.52 -9.47
C VAL A 107 19.53 11.87 -8.82
N GLY A 108 19.39 12.94 -9.60
CA GLY A 108 19.46 14.33 -9.13
C GLY A 108 18.09 15.00 -8.92
N THR A 109 17.00 14.38 -9.37
CA THR A 109 15.65 14.93 -9.22
C THR A 109 14.65 13.82 -8.93
N VAL A 110 13.79 14.05 -7.94
CA VAL A 110 12.73 13.11 -7.54
C VAL A 110 11.38 13.82 -7.62
N LEU A 111 10.42 13.23 -8.31
CA LEU A 111 9.00 13.61 -8.25
C LEU A 111 8.29 12.67 -7.28
N MET A 112 7.58 13.22 -6.30
CA MET A 112 6.88 12.41 -5.31
C MET A 112 5.44 12.89 -5.14
N GLN A 113 4.48 11.98 -5.30
CA GLN A 113 3.17 12.20 -4.71
C GLN A 113 3.31 12.07 -3.20
N LEU A 114 3.04 13.15 -2.46
CA LEU A 114 3.18 13.14 -1.01
C LEU A 114 2.33 12.02 -0.39
N PRO A 115 2.95 11.07 0.33
CA PRO A 115 2.21 10.05 1.05
C PRO A 115 1.37 10.68 2.17
N ARG A 116 0.34 9.95 2.58
CA ARG A 116 -0.54 10.42 3.68
C ARG A 116 0.10 10.19 5.05
N GLY A 117 0.88 9.12 5.18
CA GLY A 117 1.53 8.71 6.43
C GLY A 117 2.87 9.43 6.62
N LEU A 118 3.13 9.91 7.84
CA LEU A 118 4.44 10.46 8.19
C LEU A 118 5.52 9.38 8.26
N ALA A 119 5.16 8.15 8.63
CA ALA A 119 6.08 7.01 8.66
C ALA A 119 6.58 6.67 7.25
N GLU A 120 5.67 6.50 6.29
CA GLU A 120 5.97 6.33 4.87
C GLU A 120 6.82 7.48 4.32
N LEU A 121 6.46 8.74 4.63
CA LEU A 121 7.28 9.89 4.22
C LEU A 121 8.70 9.85 4.81
N THR A 122 8.84 9.38 6.05
CA THR A 122 10.14 9.30 6.73
C THR A 122 11.04 8.30 6.01
N GLU A 123 10.55 7.09 5.77
CA GLU A 123 11.30 6.05 5.08
C GLU A 123 11.66 6.43 3.64
N ILE A 124 10.72 7.02 2.89
CA ILE A 124 11.01 7.52 1.54
C ILE A 124 12.10 8.61 1.58
N ALA A 125 12.01 9.57 2.50
CA ALA A 125 12.99 10.65 2.61
C ALA A 125 14.38 10.11 3.00
N GLU A 126 14.46 9.13 3.90
CA GLU A 126 15.70 8.45 4.29
C GLU A 126 16.34 7.71 3.11
N HIS A 127 15.55 6.95 2.33
CA HIS A 127 16.08 6.29 1.14
C HIS A 127 16.59 7.27 0.09
N ILE A 128 15.85 8.36 -0.18
CA ILE A 128 16.32 9.41 -1.09
C ILE A 128 17.64 9.98 -0.59
N ALA A 129 17.73 10.34 0.69
CA ALA A 129 18.95 10.93 1.26
C ALA A 129 20.14 9.96 1.28
N ALA A 130 19.89 8.66 1.45
CA ALA A 130 20.92 7.63 1.49
C ALA A 130 21.49 7.27 0.10
N HIS A 131 20.68 7.32 -0.95
CA HIS A 131 21.04 6.75 -2.26
C HIS A 131 21.10 7.76 -3.42
N ALA A 132 20.33 8.85 -3.37
CA ALA A 132 20.34 9.84 -4.43
C ALA A 132 21.63 10.69 -4.43
N LEU A 133 21.81 11.51 -5.47
CA LEU A 133 22.92 12.46 -5.50
C LEU A 133 22.81 13.44 -4.32
N ARG A 134 23.95 13.84 -3.76
CA ARG A 134 24.02 14.79 -2.63
C ARG A 134 23.28 16.10 -2.89
N ASN A 135 23.25 16.58 -4.13
CA ASN A 135 22.56 17.78 -4.56
C ASN A 135 21.13 17.52 -5.07
N VAL A 136 20.51 16.39 -4.70
CA VAL A 136 19.16 16.02 -5.14
C VAL A 136 18.13 17.12 -4.84
N VAL A 137 17.20 17.31 -5.77
CA VAL A 137 16.00 18.12 -5.61
C VAL A 137 14.78 17.20 -5.57
N VAL A 138 14.06 17.21 -4.45
CA VAL A 138 12.81 16.46 -4.27
C VAL A 138 11.64 17.41 -4.41
N LEU A 139 10.78 17.15 -5.40
CA LEU A 139 9.52 17.84 -5.60
C LEU A 139 8.39 16.95 -5.08
N ALA A 140 7.84 17.31 -3.91
CA ALA A 140 6.84 16.54 -3.21
C ALA A 140 5.47 17.24 -3.28
N GLY A 141 4.57 16.73 -4.11
CA GLY A 141 3.29 17.37 -4.42
C GLY A 141 2.11 16.73 -3.70
N GLY A 142 1.20 17.55 -3.17
CA GLY A 142 0.00 17.07 -2.50
C GLY A 142 -1.18 18.04 -2.61
N ARG A 143 -2.38 17.53 -2.33
CA ARG A 143 -3.60 18.34 -2.15
C ARG A 143 -3.53 19.00 -0.77
N ASP A 144 -3.84 20.30 -0.66
CA ASP A 144 -3.70 21.06 0.59
C ASP A 144 -4.42 20.39 1.78
N LYS A 145 -5.62 19.82 1.54
CA LYS A 145 -6.42 19.10 2.55
C LYS A 145 -5.76 17.82 3.11
N HIS A 146 -4.63 17.39 2.57
CA HIS A 146 -3.88 16.20 2.98
C HIS A 146 -2.47 16.54 3.44
N MET A 147 -2.05 17.80 3.33
CA MET A 147 -0.74 18.25 3.75
C MET A 147 -0.79 18.75 5.19
N THR A 148 0.27 18.48 5.95
CA THR A 148 0.43 18.97 7.32
C THR A 148 1.79 19.63 7.49
N PRO A 149 1.95 20.59 8.43
CA PRO A 149 3.25 21.18 8.73
C PRO A 149 4.32 20.14 9.06
N ALA A 150 3.95 19.06 9.75
CA ALA A 150 4.84 17.97 10.13
C ALA A 150 5.54 17.30 8.94
N MET A 151 4.95 17.32 7.73
CA MET A 151 5.63 16.81 6.53
C MET A 151 6.90 17.60 6.19
N ASN A 152 6.91 18.92 6.46
CA ASN A 152 8.11 19.75 6.29
C ASN A 152 9.19 19.36 7.31
N ASP A 153 8.78 19.10 8.56
CA ASP A 153 9.70 18.69 9.61
C ASP A 153 10.33 17.32 9.31
N ILE A 154 9.56 16.38 8.73
CA ILE A 154 10.09 15.08 8.30
C ILE A 154 11.10 15.26 7.16
N LEU A 155 10.75 16.00 6.11
CA LEU A 155 11.69 16.27 5.01
C LEU A 155 12.95 16.99 5.52
N GLY A 156 12.81 17.94 6.46
CA GLY A 156 13.93 18.71 7.02
C GLY A 156 14.90 17.90 7.87
N ARG A 157 14.61 16.63 8.17
CA ARG A 157 15.56 15.70 8.82
C ARG A 157 16.53 15.09 7.82
N SER A 158 16.12 14.99 6.56
CA SER A 158 16.85 14.29 5.49
C SER A 158 17.40 15.24 4.43
N PHE A 159 16.99 16.52 4.45
CA PHE A 159 17.37 17.53 3.45
C PHE A 159 17.78 18.86 4.10
N GLU A 160 18.77 19.55 3.50
CA GLU A 160 19.33 20.81 4.00
C GLU A 160 18.31 21.94 4.02
N THR A 161 17.46 22.01 2.98
CA THR A 161 16.39 23.00 2.90
C THR A 161 15.08 22.34 2.50
N VAL A 162 13.98 22.88 3.05
CA VAL A 162 12.61 22.53 2.65
C VAL A 162 11.84 23.82 2.49
N THR A 163 11.25 24.02 1.32
CA THR A 163 10.46 25.21 1.00
C THR A 163 9.09 24.82 0.46
N ALA A 164 8.07 25.57 0.85
CA ALA A 164 6.72 25.35 0.37
C ALA A 164 6.40 26.31 -0.79
N GLY A 165 6.13 25.77 -1.98
CA GLY A 165 5.73 26.53 -3.15
C GLY A 165 4.37 27.22 -2.98
N ARG A 166 3.99 28.07 -3.94
CA ARG A 166 2.66 28.69 -3.96
C ARG A 166 1.58 27.65 -4.23
N GLY A 167 0.44 27.77 -3.53
CA GLY A 167 -0.70 26.88 -3.77
C GLY A 167 -1.35 27.17 -5.12
N ARG A 168 -1.68 26.12 -5.88
CA ARG A 168 -2.40 26.20 -7.16
C ARG A 168 -3.50 25.16 -7.20
N GLN A 169 -4.75 25.59 -7.48
CA GLN A 169 -5.93 24.71 -7.55
C GLN A 169 -6.11 23.78 -6.32
N LYS A 170 -5.78 24.26 -5.11
CA LYS A 170 -5.77 23.50 -3.84
C LYS A 170 -4.72 22.37 -3.76
N ALA A 171 -3.62 22.52 -4.51
CA ALA A 171 -2.43 21.68 -4.42
C ALA A 171 -1.20 22.54 -4.18
N ARG A 172 -0.14 21.93 -3.68
CA ARG A 172 1.14 22.56 -3.40
C ARG A 172 2.28 21.57 -3.59
N VAL A 173 3.45 22.10 -3.96
CA VAL A 173 4.72 21.35 -4.00
C VAL A 173 5.59 21.82 -2.84
N LEU A 174 6.12 20.86 -2.07
CA LEU A 174 7.24 21.08 -1.17
C LEU A 174 8.51 20.73 -1.95
N THR A 175 9.47 21.65 -1.96
CA THR A 175 10.79 21.45 -2.57
C THR A 175 11.80 21.23 -1.47
N ALA A 176 12.37 20.02 -1.39
CA ALA A 176 13.45 19.70 -0.48
C ALA A 176 14.75 19.51 -1.26
N THR A 177 15.86 20.08 -0.78
CA THR A 177 17.14 20.07 -1.52
C THR A 177 18.32 19.72 -0.63
N GLY A 178 19.32 19.06 -1.22
CA GLY A 178 20.58 18.77 -0.55
C GLY A 178 20.40 17.62 0.44
N ALA A 179 20.74 16.39 0.04
CA ALA A 179 20.62 15.22 0.90
C ALA A 179 21.58 15.33 2.09
N VAL A 180 21.04 15.17 3.30
CA VAL A 180 21.79 15.10 4.55
C VAL A 180 21.95 13.64 4.92
N ALA A 181 23.20 13.19 5.07
CA ALA A 181 23.47 11.82 5.48
C ALA A 181 22.88 11.55 6.86
N SER A 182 22.01 10.56 6.96
CA SER A 182 21.42 10.06 8.20
C SER A 182 21.39 8.53 8.20
N GLU A 183 21.33 7.95 9.39
CA GLU A 183 21.04 6.53 9.55
C GLU A 183 19.57 6.27 9.20
N MET A 184 19.28 5.16 8.52
CA MET A 184 17.89 4.76 8.25
C MET A 184 17.22 4.32 9.55
N THR A 185 15.98 4.74 9.77
CA THR A 185 15.19 4.37 10.94
C THR A 185 14.17 3.26 10.66
N TYR A 186 14.00 2.89 9.39
CA TYR A 186 13.13 1.79 8.96
C TYR A 186 13.93 0.59 8.40
N PRO A 187 13.38 -0.64 8.53
CA PRO A 187 12.13 -0.96 9.22
C PRO A 187 12.24 -0.82 10.74
N VAL A 188 11.14 -0.49 11.40
CA VAL A 188 11.06 -0.44 12.87
C VAL A 188 10.62 -1.80 13.41
N ASP A 189 11.12 -2.19 14.58
CA ASP A 189 10.65 -3.38 15.29
C ASP A 189 10.03 -3.04 16.66
N LYS A 190 9.11 -3.91 17.11
CA LYS A 190 8.48 -3.79 18.42
C LYS A 190 8.06 -5.15 18.97
N ARG A 191 8.41 -5.42 20.22
CA ARG A 191 7.88 -6.56 20.97
C ARG A 191 6.46 -6.28 21.47
N ILE A 192 5.55 -7.21 21.20
CA ILE A 192 4.19 -7.27 21.77
C ILE A 192 4.22 -8.33 22.88
N ASP A 193 4.51 -7.87 24.11
CA ASP A 193 4.82 -8.75 25.25
C ASP A 193 3.71 -9.76 25.57
N ASP A 194 2.44 -9.34 25.49
CA ASP A 194 1.30 -10.20 25.82
C ASP A 194 1.03 -11.32 24.80
N LEU A 195 1.60 -11.21 23.60
CA LEU A 195 1.60 -12.27 22.58
C LEU A 195 2.96 -12.98 22.45
N GLY A 196 3.99 -12.45 23.12
CA GLY A 196 5.37 -12.87 22.90
C GLY A 196 5.74 -12.86 21.41
N LEU A 197 5.32 -11.80 20.68
CA LEU A 197 5.51 -11.62 19.25
C LEU A 197 6.37 -10.39 18.98
N THR A 198 7.40 -10.48 18.13
CA THR A 198 8.14 -9.32 17.65
C THR A 198 7.60 -8.91 16.28
N VAL A 199 7.14 -7.68 16.11
CA VAL A 199 6.60 -7.18 14.84
C VAL A 199 7.61 -6.26 14.20
N VAL A 200 7.91 -6.48 12.92
CA VAL A 200 8.78 -5.63 12.10
C VAL A 200 7.91 -4.93 11.06
N ALA A 201 8.09 -3.62 10.86
CA ALA A 201 7.26 -2.84 9.97
C ALA A 201 8.01 -1.74 9.22
N HIS A 202 7.78 -1.67 7.92
CA HIS A 202 8.10 -0.54 7.05
C HIS A 202 7.07 0.60 7.23
N GLY A 203 7.43 1.81 6.81
CA GLY A 203 6.70 3.05 7.08
C GLY A 203 5.33 3.15 6.43
N ALA A 204 5.10 2.45 5.31
CA ALA A 204 3.81 2.40 4.63
C ALA A 204 2.81 1.39 5.25
N VAL A 205 3.24 0.56 6.21
CA VAL A 205 2.40 -0.50 6.78
C VAL A 205 1.35 0.03 7.74
N PHE A 206 0.12 -0.47 7.61
CA PHE A 206 -0.96 -0.16 8.52
C PHE A 206 -0.60 -0.50 9.98
N ALA A 207 -0.85 0.45 10.90
CA ALA A 207 -0.51 0.36 12.32
C ALA A 207 0.99 0.20 12.65
N GLY A 208 1.89 0.25 11.65
CA GLY A 208 3.34 0.05 11.83
C GLY A 208 3.66 -1.24 12.59
N ALA A 209 4.64 -1.18 13.50
CA ALA A 209 4.98 -2.30 14.38
C ALA A 209 4.03 -2.45 15.59
N GLY A 210 2.93 -1.68 15.61
CA GLY A 210 1.90 -1.79 16.64
C GLY A 210 0.91 -2.92 16.36
N LEU A 211 0.22 -3.36 17.41
CA LEU A 211 -0.91 -4.26 17.28
C LEU A 211 -2.22 -3.47 17.25
N ASP A 212 -2.88 -3.47 16.08
CA ASP A 212 -4.24 -2.92 15.93
C ASP A 212 -5.23 -3.61 16.89
N ILE A 213 -6.16 -2.82 17.42
CA ILE A 213 -7.16 -3.29 18.39
C ILE A 213 -8.21 -4.23 17.77
N GLY A 214 -8.49 -4.09 16.46
CA GLY A 214 -9.32 -5.02 15.71
C GLY A 214 -8.60 -6.36 15.51
N THR A 215 -7.35 -6.32 15.04
CA THR A 215 -6.49 -7.51 14.94
C THR A 215 -6.35 -8.22 16.29
N ARG A 216 -6.10 -7.48 17.38
CA ARG A 216 -6.05 -8.02 18.75
C ARG A 216 -7.34 -8.75 19.12
N PHE A 217 -8.49 -8.18 18.79
CA PHE A 217 -9.76 -8.83 19.07
C PHE A 217 -9.97 -10.10 18.24
N LEU A 218 -9.55 -10.10 16.97
CA LEU A 218 -9.61 -11.28 16.10
C LEU A 218 -8.70 -12.43 16.57
N LEU A 219 -7.50 -12.10 17.04
CA LEU A 219 -6.53 -13.08 17.56
C LEU A 219 -7.11 -13.96 18.69
N GLY A 220 -7.99 -13.41 19.52
CA GLY A 220 -8.68 -14.17 20.58
C GLY A 220 -9.56 -15.33 20.07
N PHE A 221 -9.83 -15.39 18.75
CA PHE A 221 -10.62 -16.44 18.13
C PHE A 221 -9.78 -17.48 17.39
N VAL A 222 -8.46 -17.27 17.20
CA VAL A 222 -7.56 -18.18 16.46
C VAL A 222 -7.71 -19.65 16.87
N PRO A 223 -7.79 -20.01 18.18
CA PRO A 223 -7.96 -21.41 18.58
C PRO A 223 -9.25 -22.09 18.07
N LYS A 224 -10.25 -21.33 17.63
CA LYS A 224 -11.54 -21.83 17.13
C LYS A 224 -11.59 -21.93 15.60
N MET A 225 -10.65 -21.33 14.88
CA MET A 225 -10.70 -21.17 13.43
C MET A 225 -10.37 -22.48 12.73
N ALA A 226 -11.33 -23.03 11.97
CA ALA A 226 -11.15 -24.20 11.09
C ALA A 226 -10.08 -25.21 11.57
N PRO A 227 -10.30 -25.99 12.66
CA PRO A 227 -9.27 -26.82 13.27
C PRO A 227 -8.63 -27.88 12.35
N ARG A 228 -9.33 -28.24 11.26
CA ARG A 228 -8.87 -29.20 10.24
C ARG A 228 -8.27 -28.54 9.00
N ALA A 229 -8.11 -27.21 8.99
CA ALA A 229 -7.46 -26.51 7.89
C ALA A 229 -5.99 -26.95 7.75
N THR A 230 -5.60 -27.18 6.51
CA THR A 230 -4.26 -27.57 6.06
C THR A 230 -3.54 -26.40 5.39
N ASN A 231 -4.29 -25.44 4.86
CA ASN A 231 -3.78 -24.15 4.39
C ASN A 231 -4.63 -22.98 4.91
N ALA A 232 -4.03 -21.80 5.00
CA ALA A 232 -4.70 -20.57 5.40
C ALA A 232 -4.14 -19.35 4.67
N VAL A 233 -4.99 -18.34 4.46
CA VAL A 233 -4.59 -17.04 3.92
C VAL A 233 -4.89 -15.93 4.92
N ASP A 234 -3.92 -15.07 5.17
CA ASP A 234 -4.09 -13.76 5.82
C ASP A 234 -4.29 -12.70 4.74
N LEU A 235 -5.54 -12.27 4.56
CA LEU A 235 -6.00 -11.40 3.48
C LEU A 235 -5.94 -9.92 3.89
N GLY A 236 -5.02 -9.18 3.28
CA GLY A 236 -4.64 -7.83 3.71
C GLY A 236 -3.78 -7.90 4.97
N CYS A 237 -2.66 -8.63 4.88
CA CYS A 237 -1.90 -9.07 6.04
C CYS A 237 -1.23 -7.94 6.82
N GLY A 238 -0.99 -6.77 6.20
CA GLY A 238 -0.22 -5.70 6.83
C GLY A 238 1.15 -6.22 7.30
N SER A 239 1.48 -6.04 8.58
CA SER A 239 2.71 -6.56 9.20
C SER A 239 2.74 -8.08 9.42
N GLY A 240 1.71 -8.83 9.00
CA GLY A 240 1.71 -10.30 9.04
C GLY A 240 1.49 -10.89 10.44
N ILE A 241 0.93 -10.12 11.37
CA ILE A 241 0.66 -10.58 12.75
C ILE A 241 -0.26 -11.81 12.76
N LEU A 242 -1.37 -11.79 12.00
CA LEU A 242 -2.32 -12.91 11.97
C LEU A 242 -1.68 -14.14 11.31
N ALA A 243 -1.00 -13.95 10.17
CA ALA A 243 -0.26 -15.01 9.51
C ALA A 243 0.77 -15.68 10.44
N THR A 244 1.58 -14.87 11.12
CA THR A 244 2.62 -15.35 12.04
C THR A 244 2.01 -16.10 13.22
N GLU A 245 0.96 -15.57 13.85
CA GLU A 245 0.27 -16.25 14.95
C GLU A 245 -0.39 -17.58 14.52
N LEU A 246 -0.98 -17.63 13.32
CA LEU A 246 -1.50 -18.88 12.76
C LEU A 246 -0.40 -19.93 12.58
N ALA A 247 0.75 -19.54 12.02
CA ALA A 247 1.89 -20.44 11.82
C ALA A 247 2.49 -20.91 13.16
N ARG A 248 2.63 -20.01 14.15
CA ARG A 248 3.15 -20.32 15.49
C ARG A 248 2.27 -21.32 16.23
N THR A 249 0.96 -21.12 16.19
CA THR A 249 0.00 -21.90 16.99
C THR A 249 -0.40 -23.22 16.35
N ARG A 250 -0.11 -23.41 15.05
CA ARG A 250 -0.52 -24.59 14.28
C ARG A 250 0.62 -25.17 13.44
N PRO A 251 1.55 -25.92 14.05
CA PRO A 251 2.60 -26.61 13.32
C PRO A 251 2.03 -27.48 12.19
N GLY A 252 2.43 -27.21 10.95
CA GLY A 252 1.96 -27.92 9.75
C GLY A 252 0.85 -27.22 8.96
N LEU A 253 0.29 -26.11 9.46
CA LEU A 253 -0.58 -25.24 8.67
C LEU A 253 0.26 -24.46 7.65
N GLN A 254 -0.05 -24.59 6.36
CA GLN A 254 0.56 -23.76 5.32
C GLN A 254 -0.09 -22.37 5.33
N VAL A 255 0.65 -21.34 5.71
CA VAL A 255 0.11 -19.97 5.81
C VAL A 255 0.68 -19.11 4.68
N ILE A 256 -0.23 -18.45 3.96
CA ILE A 256 0.10 -17.44 2.96
C ILE A 256 -0.40 -16.08 3.47
N ALA A 257 0.46 -15.07 3.48
CA ALA A 257 0.10 -13.69 3.77
C ALA A 257 0.05 -12.92 2.44
N THR A 258 -1.07 -12.26 2.16
CA THR A 258 -1.27 -11.49 0.93
C THR A 258 -1.66 -10.06 1.25
N ASP A 259 -1.04 -9.12 0.54
CA ASP A 259 -1.34 -7.69 0.63
C ASP A 259 -1.02 -7.03 -0.71
N ARG A 260 -1.64 -5.87 -0.97
CA ARG A 260 -1.31 -5.08 -2.16
C ARG A 260 0.00 -4.32 -2.01
N SER A 261 0.41 -4.04 -0.77
CA SER A 261 1.55 -3.20 -0.42
C SER A 261 2.84 -4.00 -0.37
N ALA A 262 3.86 -3.58 -1.11
CA ALA A 262 5.20 -4.16 -1.05
C ALA A 262 5.81 -4.01 0.35
N ALA A 263 5.62 -2.87 1.01
CA ALA A 263 6.03 -2.64 2.38
C ALA A 263 5.35 -3.60 3.37
N ALA A 264 4.06 -3.90 3.20
CA ALA A 264 3.35 -4.88 4.02
C ALA A 264 3.93 -6.29 3.81
N ILE A 265 4.20 -6.67 2.57
CA ILE A 265 4.79 -7.96 2.23
C ILE A 265 6.18 -8.14 2.82
N ALA A 266 7.05 -7.13 2.71
CA ALA A 266 8.36 -7.13 3.36
C ALA A 266 8.24 -7.22 4.89
N SER A 267 7.30 -6.49 5.48
CA SER A 267 7.06 -6.48 6.93
C SER A 267 6.51 -7.81 7.46
N ALA A 268 5.61 -8.45 6.73
CA ALA A 268 5.08 -9.78 7.07
C ALA A 268 6.17 -10.84 7.05
N ALA A 269 7.04 -10.83 6.03
CA ALA A 269 8.19 -11.72 5.96
C ALA A 269 9.16 -11.50 7.13
N ALA A 270 9.55 -10.24 7.39
CA ALA A 270 10.46 -9.89 8.48
C ALA A 270 9.87 -10.21 9.87
N THR A 271 8.56 -10.01 10.05
CA THR A 271 7.86 -10.41 11.27
C THR A 271 7.88 -11.92 11.46
N ALA A 272 7.61 -12.71 10.41
CA ALA A 272 7.68 -14.17 10.52
C ALA A 272 9.08 -14.67 10.87
N GLU A 273 10.11 -14.09 10.23
CA GLU A 273 11.53 -14.39 10.49
C GLU A 273 11.92 -14.05 11.94
N ALA A 274 11.57 -12.86 12.43
CA ALA A 274 11.86 -12.42 13.80
C ALA A 274 11.22 -13.30 14.89
N ASN A 275 10.22 -14.11 14.53
CA ASN A 275 9.56 -15.07 15.43
C ASN A 275 9.88 -16.54 15.13
N GLY A 276 10.83 -16.81 14.24
CA GLY A 276 11.24 -18.18 13.89
C GLY A 276 10.13 -19.00 13.24
N THR A 277 9.29 -18.35 12.43
CA THR A 277 8.18 -18.99 11.72
C THR A 277 8.32 -18.90 10.22
N THR A 278 7.69 -19.83 9.51
CA THR A 278 7.68 -19.87 8.06
C THR A 278 6.27 -19.59 7.55
N ILE A 279 6.15 -18.53 6.74
CA ILE A 279 4.97 -18.19 5.96
C ILE A 279 5.40 -17.96 4.51
N SER A 280 4.47 -18.07 3.58
CA SER A 280 4.64 -17.53 2.22
C SER A 280 4.06 -16.12 2.16
N VAL A 281 4.66 -15.23 1.40
CA VAL A 281 4.15 -13.86 1.18
C VAL A 281 3.89 -13.63 -0.31
N VAL A 282 2.79 -12.97 -0.64
CA VAL A 282 2.40 -12.70 -2.04
C VAL A 282 1.86 -11.28 -2.15
N ALA A 283 2.51 -10.44 -2.97
CA ALA A 283 1.96 -9.15 -3.35
C ALA A 283 0.82 -9.36 -4.35
N ASP A 284 -0.43 -9.10 -3.95
CA ASP A 284 -1.61 -9.32 -4.79
C ASP A 284 -2.71 -8.31 -4.49
N ASP A 285 -3.55 -8.08 -5.49
CA ASP A 285 -4.77 -7.33 -5.38
C ASP A 285 -5.87 -8.24 -4.81
N ALA A 286 -5.99 -8.23 -3.48
CA ALA A 286 -6.74 -9.19 -2.69
C ALA A 286 -6.17 -10.61 -2.81
N MET A 287 -6.67 -11.39 -3.76
CA MET A 287 -6.22 -12.75 -4.08
C MET A 287 -6.45 -13.03 -5.58
N SER A 288 -6.25 -12.02 -6.42
CA SER A 288 -6.58 -12.11 -7.86
C SER A 288 -5.83 -13.22 -8.58
N THR A 289 -4.64 -13.59 -8.09
CA THR A 289 -3.78 -14.66 -8.62
C THR A 289 -4.08 -16.05 -8.06
N PHE A 290 -4.91 -16.15 -7.01
CA PHE A 290 -5.18 -17.41 -6.32
C PHE A 290 -6.21 -18.23 -7.08
N GLU A 291 -6.01 -19.54 -7.15
CA GLU A 291 -6.96 -20.48 -7.73
C GLU A 291 -8.28 -20.50 -6.95
N SER A 292 -9.39 -20.69 -7.67
CA SER A 292 -10.71 -20.83 -7.04
C SER A 292 -10.80 -22.12 -6.24
N ARG A 293 -11.51 -22.10 -5.10
CA ARG A 293 -11.77 -23.28 -4.24
C ARG A 293 -10.50 -24.01 -3.75
N SER A 294 -9.44 -23.26 -3.47
CA SER A 294 -8.12 -23.79 -3.09
C SER A 294 -7.79 -23.63 -1.60
N VAL A 295 -8.54 -22.81 -0.86
CA VAL A 295 -8.19 -22.43 0.53
C VAL A 295 -9.22 -22.90 1.56
N ASP A 296 -8.72 -23.31 2.72
CA ASP A 296 -9.50 -23.87 3.82
C ASP A 296 -9.96 -22.78 4.81
N LEU A 297 -9.06 -21.85 5.12
CA LEU A 297 -9.23 -20.78 6.09
C LEU A 297 -8.72 -19.46 5.52
N ILE A 298 -9.53 -18.43 5.58
CA ILE A 298 -9.10 -17.05 5.32
C ILE A 298 -9.34 -16.24 6.58
N VAL A 299 -8.35 -15.46 7.01
CA VAL A 299 -8.48 -14.46 8.06
C VAL A 299 -8.33 -13.07 7.45
N CYS A 300 -9.11 -12.09 7.92
CA CYS A 300 -9.08 -10.76 7.33
C CYS A 300 -9.48 -9.67 8.33
N ASN A 301 -8.62 -8.66 8.50
CA ASN A 301 -8.96 -7.37 9.10
C ASN A 301 -9.01 -6.32 7.97
N PRO A 302 -10.15 -6.16 7.27
CA PRO A 302 -10.24 -5.31 6.09
C PRO A 302 -10.04 -3.83 6.45
N PRO A 303 -9.50 -3.02 5.53
CA PRO A 303 -9.33 -1.58 5.76
C PRO A 303 -10.69 -0.91 5.95
N PHE A 304 -10.81 -0.07 6.99
CA PHE A 304 -12.06 0.63 7.32
C PHE A 304 -12.19 2.02 6.67
N HIS A 305 -11.10 2.55 6.10
CA HIS A 305 -11.05 3.89 5.53
C HIS A 305 -10.22 3.92 4.23
N GLU A 306 -10.87 3.92 3.06
CA GLU A 306 -10.24 4.33 1.80
C GLU A 306 -10.68 5.77 1.47
N GLY A 307 -10.06 6.75 2.13
CA GLY A 307 -10.29 8.18 1.89
C GLY A 307 -11.49 8.80 2.60
N ALA A 308 -11.88 10.00 2.15
CA ALA A 308 -12.91 10.86 2.78
C ALA A 308 -14.36 10.39 2.54
N ALA A 309 -14.55 9.31 1.80
CA ALA A 309 -15.83 8.65 1.65
C ALA A 309 -15.70 7.24 2.20
N VAL A 310 -16.61 6.86 3.11
CA VAL A 310 -16.80 5.47 3.54
C VAL A 310 -17.33 4.70 2.33
N HIS A 311 -16.46 4.35 1.40
CA HIS A 311 -16.79 3.45 0.33
C HIS A 311 -16.54 2.03 0.83
N THR A 312 -17.64 1.30 1.02
CA THR A 312 -17.68 -0.14 1.31
C THR A 312 -17.02 -1.00 0.22
N GLY A 313 -16.48 -0.39 -0.85
CA GLY A 313 -15.88 -1.07 -2.00
C GLY A 313 -14.60 -1.83 -1.66
N GLY A 314 -13.73 -1.28 -0.80
CA GLY A 314 -12.47 -1.94 -0.43
C GLY A 314 -12.69 -3.28 0.28
N ALA A 315 -13.61 -3.33 1.26
CA ALA A 315 -13.95 -4.57 1.95
C ALA A 315 -14.74 -5.55 1.06
N GLY A 316 -15.63 -5.05 0.20
CA GLY A 316 -16.42 -5.87 -0.72
C GLY A 316 -15.54 -6.74 -1.63
N LYS A 317 -14.52 -6.14 -2.24
CA LYS A 317 -13.55 -6.85 -3.10
C LYS A 317 -12.83 -7.98 -2.37
N LEU A 318 -12.45 -7.75 -1.11
CA LEU A 318 -11.83 -8.77 -0.26
C LEU A 318 -12.81 -9.93 0.01
N PHE A 319 -14.08 -9.62 0.29
CA PHE A 319 -15.09 -10.65 0.54
C PHE A 319 -15.42 -11.47 -0.71
N GLU A 320 -15.53 -10.83 -1.87
CA GLU A 320 -15.73 -11.53 -3.15
C GLU A 320 -14.56 -12.46 -3.49
N ALA A 321 -13.33 -11.99 -3.29
CA ALA A 321 -12.14 -12.81 -3.45
C ALA A 321 -12.14 -13.99 -2.48
N ALA A 322 -12.45 -13.76 -1.19
CA ALA A 322 -12.55 -14.82 -0.19
C ALA A 322 -13.63 -15.85 -0.55
N GLY A 323 -14.79 -15.37 -1.01
CA GLY A 323 -15.86 -16.19 -1.54
C GLY A 323 -15.31 -17.13 -2.60
N ARG A 324 -14.74 -16.60 -3.68
CA ARG A 324 -14.18 -17.35 -4.82
C ARG A 324 -13.11 -18.37 -4.43
N VAL A 325 -12.18 -18.00 -3.56
CA VAL A 325 -10.97 -18.78 -3.24
C VAL A 325 -11.24 -19.87 -2.20
N LEU A 326 -12.20 -19.68 -1.29
CA LEU A 326 -12.56 -20.71 -0.32
C LEU A 326 -13.13 -21.96 -1.00
N ARG A 327 -12.62 -23.13 -0.61
CA ARG A 327 -13.21 -24.42 -0.97
C ARG A 327 -14.57 -24.62 -0.28
N PRO A 328 -15.42 -25.53 -0.76
CA PRO A 328 -16.63 -25.96 -0.02
C PRO A 328 -16.34 -26.29 1.45
N GLY A 329 -17.09 -25.70 2.38
CA GLY A 329 -16.89 -25.82 3.82
C GLY A 329 -15.73 -24.99 4.39
N GLY A 330 -14.96 -24.30 3.54
CA GLY A 330 -13.93 -23.35 3.94
C GLY A 330 -14.52 -22.14 4.67
N GLN A 331 -13.70 -21.48 5.49
CA GLN A 331 -14.15 -20.44 6.41
C GLN A 331 -13.42 -19.13 6.20
N LEU A 332 -14.17 -18.03 6.09
CA LEU A 332 -13.66 -16.67 6.29
C LEU A 332 -13.91 -16.25 7.75
N TRP A 333 -12.85 -15.84 8.44
CA TRP A 333 -12.93 -15.19 9.74
C TRP A 333 -12.53 -13.74 9.59
N THR A 334 -13.45 -12.82 9.88
CA THR A 334 -13.19 -11.39 9.71
C THR A 334 -13.63 -10.59 10.92
N VAL A 335 -12.87 -9.54 11.22
CA VAL A 335 -13.20 -8.53 12.22
C VAL A 335 -13.54 -7.23 11.53
N PHE A 336 -14.57 -6.53 12.01
CA PHE A 336 -14.88 -5.20 11.50
C PHE A 336 -15.49 -4.31 12.57
N ASN A 337 -15.41 -2.99 12.35
CA ASN A 337 -16.12 -2.03 13.17
C ASN A 337 -17.63 -2.34 13.16
N THR A 338 -18.21 -2.56 14.34
CA THR A 338 -19.59 -3.04 14.53
C THR A 338 -20.63 -2.19 13.78
N HIS A 339 -20.42 -0.88 13.66
CA HIS A 339 -21.35 0.01 12.96
C HIS A 339 -21.39 -0.18 11.44
N LEU A 340 -20.37 -0.81 10.83
CA LEU A 340 -20.33 -1.09 9.39
C LEU A 340 -21.28 -2.22 8.98
N ASN A 341 -21.62 -3.12 9.92
CA ASN A 341 -22.61 -4.18 9.76
C ASN A 341 -22.43 -5.04 8.48
N TYR A 342 -21.22 -5.55 8.24
CA TYR A 342 -20.89 -6.31 7.02
C TYR A 342 -21.56 -7.70 6.89
N ARG A 343 -22.40 -8.12 7.83
CA ARG A 343 -22.99 -9.48 7.81
C ARG A 343 -23.71 -9.82 6.52
N ARG A 344 -24.47 -8.87 5.95
CA ARG A 344 -25.18 -9.11 4.68
C ARG A 344 -24.20 -9.25 3.51
N ALA A 345 -23.23 -8.34 3.39
CA ALA A 345 -22.21 -8.41 2.36
C ALA A 345 -21.40 -9.71 2.43
N LEU A 346 -21.07 -10.18 3.64
CA LEU A 346 -20.40 -11.46 3.87
C LEU A 346 -21.29 -12.66 3.50
N ALA A 347 -22.58 -12.60 3.83
CA ALA A 347 -23.54 -13.63 3.45
C ALA A 347 -23.69 -13.75 1.93
N ASP A 348 -23.75 -12.60 1.24
CA ASP A 348 -23.89 -12.52 -0.21
C ASP A 348 -22.60 -12.97 -0.93
N ALA A 349 -21.42 -12.58 -0.43
CA ALA A 349 -20.15 -12.87 -1.08
C ALA A 349 -19.56 -14.26 -0.75
N VAL A 350 -19.76 -14.75 0.47
CA VAL A 350 -19.10 -15.98 0.97
C VAL A 350 -20.11 -17.08 1.30
N GLY A 351 -21.13 -16.75 2.09
CA GLY A 351 -22.15 -17.71 2.55
C GLY A 351 -22.57 -17.50 4.01
N PRO A 352 -23.29 -18.48 4.62
CA PRO A 352 -23.84 -18.36 5.97
C PRO A 352 -22.85 -17.76 6.97
N THR A 353 -23.24 -16.66 7.62
CA THR A 353 -22.35 -15.80 8.41
C THR A 353 -22.84 -15.71 9.85
N ASP A 354 -22.06 -16.30 10.75
CA ASP A 354 -22.33 -16.34 12.19
C ASP A 354 -21.49 -15.31 12.94
N PRO A 355 -22.06 -14.53 13.87
CA PRO A 355 -21.25 -13.77 14.80
C PRO A 355 -20.57 -14.68 15.81
N MET A 356 -19.25 -14.58 15.89
CA MET A 356 -18.44 -15.37 16.82
C MET A 356 -18.15 -14.59 18.10
N GLY A 357 -18.09 -13.26 18.01
CA GLY A 357 -17.95 -12.38 19.16
C GLY A 357 -18.21 -10.93 18.80
N ARG A 358 -18.58 -10.13 19.80
CA ARG A 358 -18.85 -8.70 19.64
C ARG A 358 -18.49 -7.95 20.90
N ASN A 359 -17.81 -6.83 20.74
CA ASN A 359 -17.66 -5.82 21.78
C ASN A 359 -18.27 -4.49 21.30
N THR A 360 -18.07 -3.39 22.05
CA THR A 360 -18.63 -2.08 21.71
C THR A 360 -18.13 -1.54 20.37
N LYS A 361 -16.89 -1.86 19.98
CA LYS A 361 -16.24 -1.35 18.76
C LYS A 361 -16.26 -2.34 17.60
N PHE A 362 -16.03 -3.62 17.86
CA PHE A 362 -15.76 -4.65 16.86
C PHE A 362 -16.72 -5.83 16.92
N THR A 363 -16.98 -6.41 15.75
CA THR A 363 -17.65 -7.70 15.58
C THR A 363 -16.72 -8.64 14.86
N VAL A 364 -16.56 -9.86 15.35
CA VAL A 364 -15.90 -10.98 14.66
C VAL A 364 -16.98 -11.91 14.13
N THR A 365 -16.89 -12.26 12.85
CA THR A 365 -17.80 -13.21 12.20
C THR A 365 -17.03 -14.36 11.58
N ARG A 366 -17.73 -15.50 11.45
CA ARG A 366 -17.32 -16.64 10.65
C ARG A 366 -18.32 -16.79 9.51
N SER A 367 -17.84 -16.72 8.27
CA SER A 367 -18.62 -17.02 7.06
C SER A 367 -18.14 -18.34 6.47
N VAL A 368 -19.07 -19.21 6.08
CA VAL A 368 -18.75 -20.54 5.56
C VAL A 368 -19.15 -20.64 4.10
N ARG A 369 -18.22 -21.06 3.24
CA ARG A 369 -18.50 -21.36 1.83
C ARG A 369 -19.43 -22.58 1.76
N PRO A 370 -20.63 -22.49 1.15
CA PRO A 370 -21.54 -23.63 1.06
C PRO A 370 -20.91 -24.83 0.34
N SER A 371 -21.28 -26.03 0.78
CA SER A 371 -21.14 -27.23 -0.05
C SER A 371 -22.10 -27.09 -1.24
N GLU A 372 -21.60 -27.30 -2.46
CA GLU A 372 -22.49 -27.38 -3.63
C GLU A 372 -23.56 -28.45 -3.48
#